data_AF-A0A1V4X2C4-F1
#
_entry.id   AF-A0A1V4X2C4-F1
#
_cell.length_a   1.000
_cell.length_b   1.000
_cell.length_c   1.000
_cell.angle_alpha   90.00
_cell.angle_beta   90.00
_cell.angle_gamma   90.00
#
_symmetry.space_group_name_H-M   'P 1'
#
loop_
_entity.id
_entity.type
_entity.pdbx_description
1 polymer ?
#
loop_
_entity_poly.entity_id
_entity_poly.type
_entity_poly.pdbx_seq_one_letter_code
_entity_poly.pdbx_strand_id
1 'polypeptide(L)'
;MNNDYAEATAGKLQPCKKCSQTCKGKLHRCREMRPVLILFLLINYAAIIVSIAGVYFLPVAVSFPLCIAIYSSTLAAEIRYNRITPIVSLSLSLYLTIFVLYFVSGKDYFLLYAGPIFYFSLAFATLVLLAARHPFTLFYSRRRGLRSLHYAVSIVWSVVYVIAGVTSVLLMPHVAFILLPLGLVLAGIGITLYLQYFSFGRSNKRQKEFQLDRYRFREIGDSVEARESFYAVSLGELWGTVGQTLRRDKVTQKDFTQRILDIDRSYQEDITRFAAYDNGRMIATIQCEEDKRRGLPVEEFAGLRLDPLKKLGKVMGIERWSIRREYRFKPALALGLFKLFFEYALEHDVAFLIVYTYESLVEMEQKTGFVRIFDDPVKNRLVGTETYLLLYNLSRVIVNKVMNGSTTSAQLAPLLNPYLLERYYKRQALANLFRKEEAKTYNYTEQQLISMVRSETAKHELDGAAWVRRRT
;
A
#
# COMPACT_ATOMS: atom_id res chain seq x y z
N MET A 1 13.84 0.17 -27.19
CA MET A 1 15.19 0.75 -27.31
C MET A 1 15.59 1.29 -25.95
N ASN A 2 16.64 0.67 -25.38
CA ASN A 2 17.50 0.97 -24.22
C ASN A 2 16.77 1.44 -22.94
N ASN A 3 16.58 0.65 -21.88
CA ASN A 3 17.50 -0.19 -21.10
C ASN A 3 18.83 0.49 -20.77
N ASP A 4 18.78 1.45 -19.85
CA ASP A 4 19.93 1.93 -19.09
C ASP A 4 19.50 2.15 -17.64
N TYR A 5 19.93 1.24 -16.75
CA TYR A 5 20.30 1.51 -15.35
C TYR A 5 20.78 0.20 -14.72
N ALA A 6 21.93 -0.26 -15.20
CA ALA A 6 22.75 -1.27 -14.54
C ALA A 6 24.21 -0.88 -14.75
N GLU A 7 24.73 0.05 -13.93
CA GLU A 7 26.16 0.17 -13.66
C GLU A 7 26.40 1.23 -12.58
N ALA A 8 26.78 0.77 -11.38
CA ALA A 8 27.59 1.53 -10.44
C ALA A 8 28.28 0.55 -9.47
N THR A 9 29.43 0.06 -9.92
CA THR A 9 30.64 -0.23 -9.14
C THR A 9 30.57 -1.25 -8.00
N ALA A 10 30.97 -2.48 -8.34
CA ALA A 10 31.61 -3.42 -7.42
C ALA A 10 33.07 -2.98 -7.18
N GLY A 11 33.33 -2.35 -6.04
CA GLY A 11 34.67 -2.08 -5.53
C GLY A 11 34.85 -2.77 -4.17
N LYS A 12 35.81 -3.69 -4.08
CA LYS A 12 36.19 -4.40 -2.85
C LYS A 12 36.50 -3.39 -1.73
N LEU A 13 35.74 -3.45 -0.62
CA LEU A 13 36.04 -2.71 0.61
C LEU A 13 36.17 -3.70 1.77
N GLN A 14 37.40 -3.85 2.26
CA GLN A 14 37.70 -4.44 3.57
C GLN A 14 37.05 -3.59 4.69
N PRO A 15 36.52 -4.19 5.77
CA PRO A 15 35.84 -3.43 6.81
C PRO A 15 36.84 -2.72 7.73
N CYS A 16 36.90 -1.40 7.64
CA CYS A 16 37.61 -0.55 8.60
C CYS A 16 36.83 -0.50 9.94
N LYS A 17 37.37 -1.16 10.98
CA LYS A 17 36.75 -1.33 12.30
C LYS A 17 36.59 -0.03 13.14
N LYS A 18 37.04 1.14 12.69
CA LYS A 18 37.04 2.39 13.48
C LYS A 18 35.94 3.41 13.15
N CYS A 19 35.00 3.11 12.26
CA CYS A 19 33.94 4.06 11.86
C CYS A 19 32.53 3.77 12.46
N SER A 20 32.42 2.97 13.55
CA SER A 20 31.13 2.46 14.03
C SER A 20 30.37 3.36 15.03
N GLN A 21 30.99 4.43 15.55
CA GLN A 21 30.36 5.26 16.59
C GLN A 21 29.84 6.62 16.09
N THR A 22 30.53 7.28 15.15
CA THR A 22 30.09 8.59 14.60
C THR A 22 29.02 8.49 13.51
N CYS A 23 28.82 7.31 12.91
CA CYS A 23 27.73 7.08 11.94
C CYS A 23 26.37 6.80 12.60
N LYS A 24 26.31 6.43 13.89
CA LYS A 24 25.03 6.19 14.59
C LYS A 24 24.17 7.46 14.72
N GLY A 25 24.80 8.63 14.87
CA GLY A 25 24.10 9.92 14.95
C GLY A 25 23.52 10.43 13.63
N LYS A 26 24.15 10.10 12.48
CA LYS A 26 23.65 10.49 11.14
C LYS A 26 22.66 9.49 10.54
N LEU A 27 22.69 8.21 10.94
CA LEU A 27 21.68 7.22 10.53
C LEU A 27 20.30 7.48 11.14
N HIS A 28 20.21 8.17 12.30
CA HIS A 28 18.92 8.59 12.86
C HIS A 28 18.22 9.67 12.01
N ARG A 29 18.96 10.51 11.27
CA ARG A 29 18.38 11.53 10.38
C ARG A 29 17.93 11.00 9.00
N CYS A 30 18.36 9.80 8.61
CA CYS A 30 17.90 9.17 7.35
C CYS A 30 16.66 8.27 7.55
N ARG A 31 16.19 8.09 8.79
CA ARG A 31 15.09 7.19 9.18
C ARG A 31 13.69 7.82 9.17
N GLU A 32 13.57 9.11 8.89
CA GLU A 32 12.28 9.83 9.00
C GLU A 32 11.68 10.18 7.64
N MET A 33 11.23 9.18 6.89
CA MET A 33 10.15 9.42 5.91
C MET A 33 8.85 8.88 6.46
N ARG A 34 8.44 9.56 7.53
CA ARG A 34 7.11 9.48 8.15
C ARG A 34 6.01 9.82 7.12
N PRO A 35 4.73 9.54 7.44
CA PRO A 35 3.50 10.07 6.81
C PRO A 35 3.47 11.58 6.49
N VAL A 36 4.52 12.32 6.85
CA VAL A 36 4.78 13.73 6.55
C VAL A 36 4.58 14.08 5.06
N LEU A 37 4.91 13.19 4.12
CA LEU A 37 4.65 13.46 2.69
C LEU A 37 3.16 13.65 2.39
N ILE A 38 2.32 12.78 2.97
CA ILE A 38 0.87 12.83 2.77
C ILE A 38 0.29 14.02 3.51
N LEU A 39 0.78 14.27 4.73
CA LEU A 39 0.41 15.46 5.48
C LEU A 39 0.68 16.74 4.68
N PHE A 40 1.85 16.86 4.03
CA PHE A 40 2.15 17.99 3.16
C PHE A 40 1.21 18.09 1.97
N LEU A 41 0.89 16.99 1.31
CA LEU A 41 -0.07 16.99 0.20
C LEU A 41 -1.44 17.51 0.67
N LEU A 42 -1.94 17.01 1.80
CA LEU A 42 -3.23 17.41 2.37
C LEU A 42 -3.22 18.87 2.83
N ILE A 43 -2.14 19.33 3.48
CA ILE A 43 -1.98 20.74 3.87
C ILE A 43 -2.00 21.64 2.63
N ASN A 44 -1.35 21.25 1.53
CA ASN A 44 -1.38 22.04 0.29
C ASN A 44 -2.79 22.10 -0.32
N TYR A 45 -3.54 20.98 -0.34
CA TYR A 45 -4.93 21.02 -0.80
C TYR A 45 -5.82 21.86 0.12
N ALA A 46 -5.65 21.75 1.44
CA ALA A 46 -6.36 22.58 2.40
C ALA A 46 -6.01 24.07 2.21
N ALA A 47 -4.73 24.41 2.01
CA ALA A 47 -4.29 25.76 1.71
C ALA A 47 -4.96 26.31 0.44
N ILE A 48 -4.98 25.54 -0.65
CA ILE A 48 -5.68 25.93 -1.88
C ILE A 48 -7.17 26.19 -1.61
N ILE A 49 -7.86 25.27 -0.93
CA ILE A 49 -9.29 25.39 -0.63
C ILE A 49 -9.57 26.62 0.25
N VAL A 50 -8.81 26.81 1.32
CA VAL A 50 -9.00 27.93 2.25
C VAL A 50 -8.65 29.26 1.59
N SER A 51 -7.57 29.34 0.81
CA SER A 51 -7.22 30.56 0.07
C SER A 51 -8.29 30.93 -0.95
N ILE A 52 -8.81 29.94 -1.68
CA ILE A 52 -9.91 30.12 -2.62
C ILE A 52 -11.17 30.61 -1.89
N ALA A 53 -11.58 29.93 -0.81
CA ALA A 53 -12.74 30.33 -0.02
C ALA A 53 -12.55 31.74 0.56
N GLY A 54 -11.36 32.06 1.04
CA GLY A 54 -11.02 33.38 1.55
C GLY A 54 -11.18 34.47 0.49
N VAL A 55 -10.65 34.26 -0.72
CA VAL A 55 -10.77 35.22 -1.83
C VAL A 55 -12.22 35.45 -2.25
N TYR A 56 -13.08 34.43 -2.18
CA TYR A 56 -14.47 34.55 -2.63
C TYR A 56 -15.47 35.01 -1.57
N PHE A 57 -15.27 34.64 -0.31
CA PHE A 57 -16.25 34.89 0.76
C PHE A 57 -15.84 36.00 1.72
N LEU A 58 -14.58 36.46 1.68
CA LEU A 58 -14.09 37.52 2.57
C LEU A 58 -13.79 38.81 1.80
N PRO A 59 -13.93 39.98 2.46
CA PRO A 59 -13.48 41.24 1.89
C PRO A 59 -12.00 41.18 1.48
N VAL A 60 -11.65 41.90 0.41
CA VAL A 60 -10.27 42.00 -0.13
C VAL A 60 -9.24 42.36 0.94
N ALA A 61 -9.61 43.24 1.88
CA ALA A 61 -8.81 43.65 3.05
C ALA A 61 -8.39 42.49 3.95
N VAL A 62 -9.17 41.40 3.98
CA VAL A 62 -8.94 40.23 4.84
C VAL A 62 -8.40 39.05 4.05
N SER A 63 -8.88 38.85 2.81
CA SER A 63 -8.56 37.67 2.01
C SER A 63 -7.10 37.58 1.58
N PHE A 64 -6.48 38.69 1.15
CA PHE A 64 -5.07 38.70 0.74
C PHE A 64 -4.10 38.47 1.91
N PRO A 65 -4.22 39.17 3.06
CA PRO A 65 -3.43 38.85 4.26
C PRO A 65 -3.58 37.39 4.70
N LEU A 66 -4.80 36.84 4.65
CA LEU A 66 -5.06 35.45 4.97
C LEU A 66 -4.30 34.51 4.02
N CYS A 67 -4.37 34.74 2.70
CA CYS A 67 -3.65 33.93 1.72
C CYS A 67 -2.12 34.01 1.92
N ILE A 68 -1.58 35.21 2.15
CA ILE A 68 -0.16 35.40 2.45
C ILE A 68 0.24 34.64 3.72
N ALA A 69 -0.58 34.70 4.78
CA ALA A 69 -0.32 33.99 6.03
C ALA A 69 -0.33 32.46 5.81
N ILE A 70 -1.29 31.93 5.06
CA ILE A 70 -1.39 30.50 4.71
C ILE A 70 -0.18 30.03 3.91
N TYR A 71 0.17 30.72 2.82
CA TYR A 71 1.29 30.31 1.97
C TYR A 71 2.65 30.57 2.63
N SER A 72 2.80 31.60 3.45
CA SER A 72 3.98 31.81 4.31
C SER A 72 4.15 30.68 5.32
N SER A 73 3.07 30.27 5.99
CA SER A 73 3.08 29.15 6.94
C SER A 73 3.42 27.83 6.26
N THR A 74 2.87 27.61 5.06
CA THR A 74 3.16 26.43 4.25
C THR A 74 4.62 26.41 3.81
N LEU A 75 5.16 27.53 3.32
CA LEU A 75 6.57 27.66 2.96
C LEU A 75 7.51 27.48 4.15
N ALA A 76 7.18 28.07 5.31
CA ALA A 76 7.94 27.88 6.55
C ALA A 76 7.96 26.41 6.98
N ALA A 77 6.83 25.70 6.84
CA ALA A 77 6.78 24.27 7.05
C ALA A 77 7.66 23.53 6.04
N GLU A 78 7.61 23.84 4.74
CA GLU A 78 8.48 23.22 3.74
C GLU A 78 9.97 23.40 4.08
N ILE A 79 10.39 24.63 4.41
CA ILE A 79 11.76 24.96 4.80
C ILE A 79 12.20 24.15 6.02
N ARG A 80 11.36 24.07 7.06
CA ARG A 80 11.63 23.27 8.27
C ARG A 80 11.92 21.81 7.95
N TYR A 81 11.26 21.26 6.94
CA TYR A 81 11.47 19.88 6.48
C TYR A 81 12.47 19.77 5.32
N ASN A 82 13.26 20.81 5.05
CA ASN A 82 14.26 20.89 3.96
C ASN A 82 13.64 20.51 2.60
N ARG A 83 12.53 21.16 2.27
CA ARG A 83 11.83 21.07 0.98
C ARG A 83 11.46 22.50 0.58
N ILE A 84 11.43 22.78 -0.71
CA ILE A 84 10.90 24.03 -1.25
C ILE A 84 10.19 23.64 -2.54
N THR A 85 8.89 23.89 -2.62
CA THR A 85 8.13 23.62 -3.83
C THR A 85 7.92 24.90 -4.64
N PRO A 86 8.22 24.87 -5.96
CA PRO A 86 8.11 26.07 -6.80
C PRO A 86 6.70 26.67 -6.80
N ILE A 87 5.66 25.84 -6.66
CA ILE A 87 4.27 26.27 -6.67
C ILE A 87 3.91 27.07 -5.41
N VAL A 88 4.33 26.63 -4.22
CA VAL A 88 4.07 27.36 -2.97
C VAL A 88 4.79 28.71 -2.97
N SER A 89 6.06 28.73 -3.39
CA SER A 89 6.83 29.96 -3.51
C SER A 89 6.23 30.93 -4.53
N LEU A 90 5.80 30.43 -5.68
CA LEU A 90 5.17 31.25 -6.72
C LEU A 90 3.81 31.81 -6.26
N SER A 91 2.95 30.98 -5.66
CA SER A 91 1.67 31.42 -5.11
C SER A 91 1.87 32.54 -4.07
N LEU A 92 2.83 32.36 -3.14
CA LEU A 92 3.15 33.40 -2.16
C LEU A 92 3.61 34.70 -2.83
N SER A 93 4.51 34.61 -3.81
CA SER A 93 4.99 35.77 -4.55
C SER A 93 3.84 36.50 -5.26
N LEU A 94 2.94 35.77 -5.91
CA LEU A 94 1.79 36.34 -6.61
C LEU A 94 0.85 37.07 -5.63
N TYR A 95 0.53 36.45 -4.49
CA TYR A 95 -0.30 37.10 -3.47
C TYR A 95 0.36 38.34 -2.88
N LEU A 96 1.67 38.32 -2.62
CA LEU A 96 2.42 39.50 -2.17
C LEU A 96 2.40 40.62 -3.22
N THR A 97 2.63 40.30 -4.50
CA THR A 97 2.60 41.29 -5.58
C THR A 97 1.21 41.93 -5.70
N ILE A 98 0.14 41.13 -5.68
CA ILE A 98 -1.23 41.65 -5.75
C ILE A 98 -1.54 42.52 -4.51
N PHE A 99 -1.13 42.09 -3.32
CA PHE A 99 -1.30 42.86 -2.09
C PHE A 99 -0.61 44.23 -2.16
N VAL A 100 0.64 44.29 -2.63
CA VAL A 100 1.39 45.55 -2.77
C VAL A 100 0.75 46.46 -3.82
N LEU A 101 0.35 45.92 -4.97
CA LEU A 101 -0.30 46.70 -6.03
C LEU A 101 -1.63 47.30 -5.56
N TYR A 102 -2.40 46.55 -4.79
CA TYR A 102 -3.70 47.00 -4.28
C TYR A 102 -3.55 47.97 -3.09
N PHE A 103 -2.93 47.52 -1.99
CA PHE A 103 -2.91 48.30 -0.73
C PHE A 103 -1.85 49.40 -0.67
N VAL A 104 -0.71 49.22 -1.35
CA VAL A 104 0.39 50.20 -1.29
C VAL A 104 0.34 51.16 -2.47
N SER A 105 0.04 50.65 -3.67
CA SER A 105 0.03 51.47 -4.89
C SER A 105 -1.34 52.03 -5.25
N GLY A 106 -2.42 51.61 -4.57
CA GLY A 106 -3.80 52.07 -4.84
C GLY A 106 -4.32 51.73 -6.24
N LYS A 107 -3.82 50.66 -6.86
CA LYS A 107 -4.14 50.27 -8.25
C LYS A 107 -5.27 49.24 -8.32
N ASP A 108 -6.48 49.68 -7.99
CA ASP A 108 -7.64 48.79 -7.82
C ASP A 108 -8.08 48.09 -9.12
N TYR A 109 -7.85 48.71 -10.27
CA TYR A 109 -8.15 48.15 -11.59
C TYR A 109 -7.43 46.81 -11.86
N PHE A 110 -6.33 46.53 -11.15
CA PHE A 110 -5.56 45.30 -11.31
C PHE A 110 -6.29 44.07 -10.75
N LEU A 111 -7.23 44.25 -9.82
CA LEU A 111 -7.99 43.13 -9.24
C LEU A 111 -8.78 42.35 -10.27
N LEU A 112 -9.29 43.02 -11.32
CA LEU A 112 -10.00 42.37 -12.42
C LEU A 112 -9.10 41.34 -13.11
N TYR A 113 -7.81 41.65 -13.30
CA TYR A 113 -6.85 40.79 -14.00
C TYR A 113 -6.12 39.79 -13.09
N ALA A 114 -6.32 39.87 -11.77
CA ALA A 114 -5.60 39.05 -10.80
C ALA A 114 -5.82 37.53 -11.03
N GLY A 115 -7.05 37.12 -11.34
CA GLY A 115 -7.40 35.71 -11.62
C GLY A 115 -6.63 35.13 -12.82
N PRO A 116 -6.78 35.71 -14.04
CA PRO A 116 -6.01 35.29 -15.20
C PRO A 116 -4.50 35.26 -14.97
N ILE A 117 -3.94 36.34 -14.38
CA ILE A 117 -2.50 36.42 -14.10
C ILE A 117 -2.07 35.27 -13.18
N PHE A 118 -2.83 35.02 -12.10
CA PHE A 118 -2.53 33.95 -11.17
C PHE A 118 -2.53 32.57 -11.84
N TYR A 119 -3.59 32.24 -12.58
CA TYR A 119 -3.72 30.94 -13.24
C TYR A 119 -2.70 30.75 -14.36
N PHE A 120 -2.45 31.77 -15.19
CA PHE A 120 -1.44 31.66 -16.25
C PHE A 120 -0.02 31.57 -15.69
N SER A 121 0.30 32.26 -14.59
CA SER A 121 1.60 32.10 -13.93
C SER A 121 1.79 30.68 -13.39
N LEU A 122 0.76 30.09 -12.76
CA LEU A 122 0.81 28.69 -12.31
C LEU A 122 0.89 27.70 -13.49
N ALA A 123 0.11 27.93 -14.55
CA ALA A 123 0.15 27.12 -15.76
C ALA A 123 1.56 27.16 -16.38
N PHE A 124 2.12 28.35 -16.56
CA PHE A 124 3.46 28.53 -17.12
C PHE A 124 4.52 27.81 -16.28
N ALA A 125 4.50 27.99 -14.94
CA ALA A 125 5.45 27.33 -14.06
C ALA A 125 5.34 25.79 -14.12
N THR A 126 4.11 25.25 -14.10
CA THR A 126 3.91 23.80 -14.19
C THR A 126 4.30 23.23 -15.55
N LEU A 127 4.02 23.94 -16.66
CA LEU A 127 4.39 23.55 -18.01
C LEU A 127 5.90 23.60 -18.24
N VAL A 128 6.59 24.64 -17.77
CA VAL A 128 8.07 24.73 -17.83
C VAL A 128 8.71 23.59 -17.06
N LEU A 129 8.20 23.28 -15.86
CA LEU A 129 8.67 22.16 -15.05
C LEU A 129 8.42 20.81 -15.73
N LEU A 130 7.25 20.63 -16.35
CA LEU A 130 6.93 19.43 -17.14
C LEU A 130 7.85 19.29 -18.36
N ALA A 131 8.08 20.37 -19.11
CA ALA A 131 8.99 20.41 -20.27
C ALA A 131 10.43 20.08 -19.86
N ALA A 132 10.87 20.57 -18.70
CA ALA A 132 12.16 20.25 -18.10
C ALA A 132 12.23 18.83 -17.49
N ARG A 133 11.22 17.97 -17.69
CA ARG A 133 11.13 16.60 -17.14
C ARG A 133 11.18 16.53 -15.61
N HIS A 134 10.69 17.58 -14.95
CA HIS A 134 10.64 17.72 -13.51
C HIS A 134 9.21 18.04 -13.06
N PRO A 135 8.26 17.08 -13.13
CA PRO A 135 6.88 17.32 -12.67
C PRO A 135 6.91 17.87 -11.24
N PHE A 136 6.22 18.99 -11.02
CA PHE A 136 6.32 19.76 -9.78
C PHE A 136 5.96 18.92 -8.54
N THR A 137 5.16 17.87 -8.71
CA THR A 137 4.77 16.98 -7.62
C THR A 137 5.93 16.15 -7.06
N LEU A 138 7.03 15.97 -7.81
CA LEU A 138 8.25 15.30 -7.32
C LEU A 138 9.00 16.10 -6.26
N PHE A 139 8.80 17.43 -6.21
CA PHE A 139 9.42 18.28 -5.20
C PHE A 139 8.82 18.01 -3.82
N TYR A 140 7.51 17.70 -3.74
CA TYR A 140 6.89 17.23 -2.51
C TYR A 140 7.49 15.90 -2.04
N SER A 141 7.78 14.97 -2.96
CA SER A 141 8.23 13.60 -2.65
C SER A 141 9.76 13.39 -2.64
N ARG A 142 10.57 14.44 -2.76
CA ARG A 142 12.05 14.34 -2.87
C ARG A 142 12.49 13.32 -3.93
N ARG A 143 11.89 13.38 -5.12
CA ARG A 143 12.18 12.47 -6.25
C ARG A 143 11.87 10.98 -5.98
N ARG A 144 11.01 10.68 -4.99
CA ARG A 144 10.52 9.32 -4.70
C ARG A 144 9.08 9.17 -5.21
N GLY A 145 8.63 7.93 -5.40
CA GLY A 145 7.30 7.63 -5.94
C GLY A 145 7.34 7.28 -7.42
N LEU A 146 6.21 6.80 -7.93
CA LEU A 146 5.98 6.39 -9.30
C LEU A 146 6.00 7.62 -10.20
N ARG A 147 7.05 7.72 -11.03
CA ARG A 147 7.24 8.88 -11.92
C ARG A 147 6.03 9.11 -12.82
N SER A 148 5.45 8.06 -13.42
CA SER A 148 4.29 8.18 -14.31
C SER A 148 3.08 8.82 -13.62
N LEU A 149 2.85 8.50 -12.33
CA LEU A 149 1.78 9.14 -11.55
C LEU A 149 2.08 10.62 -11.30
N HIS A 150 3.32 10.97 -10.97
CA HIS A 150 3.74 12.36 -10.80
C HIS A 150 3.55 13.19 -12.08
N TYR A 151 3.91 12.64 -13.24
CA TYR A 151 3.66 13.27 -14.53
C TYR A 151 2.16 13.46 -14.79
N ALA A 152 1.36 12.42 -14.59
CA ALA A 152 -0.09 12.50 -14.81
C ALA A 152 -0.74 13.57 -13.93
N VAL A 153 -0.41 13.61 -12.63
CA VAL A 153 -0.93 14.63 -11.71
C VAL A 153 -0.48 16.03 -12.12
N SER A 154 0.77 16.21 -12.53
CA SER A 154 1.26 17.51 -12.99
C SER A 154 0.59 17.96 -14.29
N ILE A 155 0.35 17.05 -15.24
CA ILE A 155 -0.39 17.33 -16.48
C ILE A 155 -1.83 17.78 -16.16
N VAL A 156 -2.53 17.07 -15.26
CA VAL A 156 -3.88 17.46 -14.84
C VAL A 156 -3.88 18.88 -14.30
N TRP A 157 -2.95 19.23 -13.42
CA TRP A 157 -2.86 20.58 -12.88
C TRP A 157 -2.53 21.64 -13.95
N SER A 158 -1.60 21.37 -14.87
CA SER A 158 -1.31 22.28 -15.97
C SER A 158 -2.55 22.53 -16.84
N VAL A 159 -3.28 21.48 -17.20
CA VAL A 159 -4.53 21.61 -17.98
C VAL A 159 -5.57 22.41 -17.21
N VAL A 160 -5.77 22.10 -15.93
CA VAL A 160 -6.71 22.83 -15.07
C VAL A 160 -6.35 24.32 -15.00
N TYR A 161 -5.08 24.67 -14.80
CA TYR A 161 -4.65 26.07 -14.73
C TYR A 161 -4.78 26.80 -16.08
N VAL A 162 -4.48 26.15 -17.20
CA VAL A 162 -4.67 26.76 -18.53
C VAL A 162 -6.15 27.04 -18.78
N ILE A 163 -7.02 26.05 -18.56
CA ILE A 163 -8.46 26.23 -18.77
C ILE A 163 -9.02 27.27 -17.81
N ALA A 164 -8.61 27.25 -16.53
CA ALA A 164 -8.98 28.27 -15.55
C ALA A 164 -8.56 29.68 -16.00
N GLY A 165 -7.32 29.87 -16.47
CA GLY A 165 -6.86 31.16 -16.98
C GLY A 165 -7.63 31.63 -18.21
N VAL A 166 -7.85 30.75 -19.19
CA VAL A 166 -8.61 31.05 -20.41
C VAL A 166 -10.06 31.42 -20.09
N THR A 167 -10.72 30.63 -19.25
CA THR A 167 -12.11 30.90 -18.82
C THR A 167 -12.21 32.16 -17.99
N SER A 168 -11.24 32.48 -17.13
CA SER A 168 -11.19 33.75 -16.42
C SER A 168 -11.13 34.94 -17.37
N VAL A 169 -10.43 34.85 -18.51
CA VAL A 169 -10.38 35.95 -19.50
C VAL A 169 -11.66 36.03 -20.33
N LEU A 170 -12.11 34.91 -20.90
CA LEU A 170 -13.22 34.89 -21.87
C LEU A 170 -14.57 35.23 -21.24
N LEU A 171 -14.75 34.94 -19.94
CA LEU A 171 -16.02 35.15 -19.26
C LEU A 171 -16.12 36.54 -18.60
N MET A 172 -15.08 37.37 -18.64
CA MET A 172 -15.21 38.75 -18.13
C MET A 172 -16.22 39.54 -18.97
N PRO A 173 -17.14 40.29 -18.35
CA PRO A 173 -17.33 40.53 -16.91
C PRO A 173 -18.40 39.65 -16.23
N HIS A 174 -18.93 38.62 -16.90
CA HIS A 174 -20.02 37.77 -16.41
C HIS A 174 -19.62 36.96 -15.16
N VAL A 175 -20.48 36.88 -14.13
CA VAL A 175 -20.22 36.21 -12.83
C VAL A 175 -19.60 34.80 -12.97
N ALA A 176 -19.85 34.10 -14.07
CA ALA A 176 -19.21 32.83 -14.40
C ALA A 176 -17.65 32.88 -14.45
N PHE A 177 -17.03 34.05 -14.69
CA PHE A 177 -15.56 34.23 -14.69
C PHE A 177 -14.92 33.90 -13.33
N ILE A 178 -15.73 33.90 -12.26
CA ILE A 178 -15.36 33.53 -10.88
C ILE A 178 -15.64 32.04 -10.64
N LEU A 179 -16.87 31.61 -10.90
CA LEU A 179 -17.37 30.29 -10.48
C LEU A 179 -16.76 29.14 -11.29
N LEU A 180 -16.51 29.34 -12.59
CA LEU A 180 -16.00 28.26 -13.45
C LEU A 180 -14.53 27.90 -13.15
N PRO A 181 -13.58 28.86 -13.06
CA PRO A 181 -12.21 28.57 -12.61
C PRO A 181 -12.15 27.89 -11.25
N LEU A 182 -13.02 28.31 -10.31
CA LEU A 182 -13.18 27.68 -9.01
C LEU A 182 -13.57 26.19 -9.14
N GLY A 183 -14.65 25.91 -9.89
CA GLY A 183 -15.11 24.55 -10.13
C GLY A 183 -14.04 23.68 -10.77
N LEU A 184 -13.26 24.23 -11.71
CA LEU A 184 -12.15 23.53 -12.35
C LEU A 184 -11.03 23.17 -11.37
N VAL A 185 -10.64 24.10 -10.48
CA VAL A 185 -9.63 23.81 -9.46
C VAL A 185 -10.10 22.74 -8.48
N LEU A 186 -11.35 22.81 -8.01
CA LEU A 186 -11.94 21.78 -7.14
C LEU A 186 -12.02 20.42 -7.82
N ALA A 187 -12.42 20.39 -9.10
CA ALA A 187 -12.40 19.18 -9.92
C ALA A 187 -10.97 18.63 -10.07
N GLY A 188 -9.97 19.50 -10.27
CA GLY A 188 -8.56 19.15 -10.30
C GLY A 188 -8.09 18.47 -9.01
N ILE A 189 -8.46 19.00 -7.84
CA ILE A 189 -8.20 18.35 -6.54
C ILE A 189 -8.85 16.96 -6.50
N GLY A 190 -10.13 16.85 -6.87
CA GLY A 190 -10.86 15.57 -6.88
C GLY A 190 -10.22 14.52 -7.80
N ILE A 191 -9.89 14.89 -9.04
CA ILE A 191 -9.24 14.01 -10.02
C ILE A 191 -7.87 13.56 -9.49
N THR A 192 -7.06 14.48 -8.97
CA THR A 192 -5.70 14.14 -8.51
C THR A 192 -5.72 13.28 -7.24
N LEU A 193 -6.70 13.47 -6.34
CA LEU A 193 -6.94 12.55 -5.22
C LEU A 193 -7.38 11.16 -5.73
N TYR A 194 -8.27 11.11 -6.73
CA TYR A 194 -8.71 9.85 -7.34
C TYR A 194 -7.51 9.06 -7.90
N LEU A 195 -6.65 9.72 -8.68
CA LEU A 195 -5.47 9.07 -9.27
C LEU A 195 -4.49 8.55 -8.21
N GLN A 196 -4.28 9.30 -7.13
CA GLN A 196 -3.32 8.95 -6.10
C GLN A 196 -3.79 7.85 -5.15
N TYR A 197 -5.09 7.82 -4.83
CA TYR A 197 -5.63 6.95 -3.79
C TYR A 197 -6.51 5.82 -4.32
N PHE A 198 -7.00 5.85 -5.56
CA PHE A 198 -7.99 4.89 -6.03
C PHE A 198 -7.54 4.12 -7.28
N SER A 199 -7.39 4.80 -8.41
CA SER A 199 -7.07 4.13 -9.68
C SER A 199 -6.23 5.00 -10.60
N PHE A 200 -5.27 4.37 -11.30
CA PHE A 200 -4.43 5.03 -12.30
C PHE A 200 -4.42 4.26 -13.62
N GLY A 201 -5.57 4.19 -14.29
CA GLY A 201 -5.71 3.52 -15.58
C GLY A 201 -5.64 1.99 -15.50
N ARG A 202 -5.99 1.32 -16.62
CA ARG A 202 -6.08 -0.15 -16.68
C ARG A 202 -4.71 -0.83 -16.60
N SER A 203 -3.67 -0.22 -17.17
CA SER A 203 -2.30 -0.76 -17.18
C SER A 203 -1.67 -0.87 -15.80
N ASN A 204 -2.17 -0.11 -14.82
CA ASN A 204 -1.66 -0.13 -13.44
C ASN A 204 -2.57 -0.90 -12.47
N LYS A 205 -3.61 -1.58 -12.96
CA LYS A 205 -4.38 -2.53 -12.14
C LYS A 205 -3.57 -3.78 -11.85
N ARG A 206 -3.96 -4.54 -10.83
CA ARG A 206 -3.38 -5.86 -10.57
C ARG A 206 -3.53 -6.72 -11.82
N GLN A 207 -2.45 -7.40 -12.19
CA GLN A 207 -2.48 -8.37 -13.28
C GLN A 207 -3.05 -9.68 -12.74
N LYS A 208 -4.29 -10.00 -13.16
CA LYS A 208 -4.90 -11.30 -12.84
C LYS A 208 -4.21 -12.47 -13.56
N GLU A 209 -3.46 -12.17 -14.61
CA GLU A 209 -2.68 -13.14 -15.36
C GLU A 209 -1.35 -12.51 -15.81
N PHE A 210 -0.26 -13.27 -15.73
CA PHE A 210 1.04 -12.90 -16.28
C PHE A 210 1.90 -14.15 -16.53
N GLN A 211 3.04 -13.95 -17.19
CA GLN A 211 4.04 -14.98 -17.43
C GLN A 211 5.35 -14.61 -16.75
N LEU A 212 6.00 -15.58 -16.12
CA LEU A 212 7.36 -15.47 -15.59
C LEU A 212 8.13 -16.73 -15.99
N ASP A 213 9.24 -16.52 -16.69
CA ASP A 213 9.95 -17.55 -17.45
C ASP A 213 8.99 -18.30 -18.39
N ARG A 214 8.93 -19.64 -18.27
CA ARG A 214 8.02 -20.50 -19.04
C ARG A 214 6.66 -20.71 -18.39
N TYR A 215 6.45 -20.20 -17.17
CA TYR A 215 5.26 -20.50 -16.39
C TYR A 215 4.21 -19.39 -16.51
N ARG A 216 2.96 -19.78 -16.72
CA ARG A 216 1.81 -18.87 -16.77
C ARG A 216 1.10 -18.86 -15.41
N PHE A 217 0.92 -17.70 -14.83
CA PHE A 217 0.31 -17.50 -13.52
C PHE A 217 -1.06 -16.84 -13.71
N ARG A 218 -2.10 -17.36 -13.07
CA ARG A 218 -3.44 -16.79 -13.15
C ARG A 218 -4.25 -16.93 -11.86
N GLU A 219 -5.10 -15.95 -11.62
CA GLU A 219 -6.29 -16.08 -10.79
C GLU A 219 -7.26 -17.06 -11.45
N ILE A 220 -7.75 -18.00 -10.67
CA ILE A 220 -8.70 -19.02 -11.13
C ILE A 220 -10.11 -18.49 -10.90
N GLY A 221 -10.96 -18.57 -11.91
CA GLY A 221 -12.38 -18.22 -11.79
C GLY A 221 -13.19 -19.27 -11.01
N ASP A 222 -14.43 -18.92 -10.69
CA ASP A 222 -15.31 -19.71 -9.81
C ASP A 222 -15.99 -20.92 -10.47
N SER A 223 -15.60 -21.29 -11.70
CA SER A 223 -16.14 -22.46 -12.37
C SER A 223 -15.82 -23.74 -11.60
N VAL A 224 -16.76 -24.68 -11.55
CA VAL A 224 -16.61 -25.97 -10.86
C VAL A 224 -15.36 -26.73 -11.32
N GLU A 225 -15.15 -26.83 -12.64
CA GLU A 225 -14.00 -27.53 -13.23
C GLU A 225 -12.64 -26.96 -12.79
N ALA A 226 -12.53 -25.63 -12.75
CA ALA A 226 -11.29 -24.96 -12.37
C ALA A 226 -11.02 -25.12 -10.86
N ARG A 227 -12.08 -25.13 -10.05
CA ARG A 227 -12.02 -25.41 -8.61
C ARG A 227 -11.61 -26.86 -8.33
N GLU A 228 -12.20 -27.82 -9.04
CA GLU A 228 -11.84 -29.24 -8.92
C GLU A 228 -10.37 -29.47 -9.31
N SER A 229 -9.94 -28.87 -10.43
CA SER A 229 -8.54 -28.92 -10.88
C SER A 229 -7.58 -28.34 -9.84
N PHE A 230 -7.95 -27.23 -9.19
CA PHE A 230 -7.18 -26.62 -8.11
C PHE A 230 -7.05 -27.56 -6.91
N TYR A 231 -8.16 -28.13 -6.43
CA TYR A 231 -8.14 -29.03 -5.29
C TYR A 231 -7.45 -30.36 -5.58
N ALA A 232 -7.54 -30.88 -6.79
CA ALA A 232 -6.82 -32.09 -7.19
C ALA A 232 -5.29 -31.92 -7.06
N VAL A 233 -4.77 -30.75 -7.43
CA VAL A 233 -3.33 -30.45 -7.27
C VAL A 233 -2.98 -30.15 -5.81
N SER A 234 -3.72 -29.23 -5.18
CA SER A 234 -3.38 -28.75 -3.83
C SER A 234 -3.49 -29.85 -2.78
N LEU A 235 -4.60 -30.59 -2.77
CA LEU A 235 -4.85 -31.64 -1.79
C LEU A 235 -4.07 -32.92 -2.11
N GLY A 236 -3.79 -33.18 -3.38
CA GLY A 236 -2.92 -34.30 -3.78
C GLY A 236 -1.49 -34.15 -3.26
N GLU A 237 -0.89 -32.97 -3.44
CA GLU A 237 0.47 -32.69 -2.95
C GLU A 237 0.52 -32.60 -1.43
N LEU A 238 -0.49 -31.98 -0.81
CA LEU A 238 -0.58 -31.86 0.64
C LEU A 238 -0.80 -33.22 1.32
N TRP A 239 -1.64 -34.10 0.76
CA TRP A 239 -1.79 -35.48 1.23
C TRP A 239 -0.48 -36.27 1.19
N GLY A 240 0.37 -36.02 0.19
CA GLY A 240 1.72 -36.59 0.15
C GLY A 240 2.59 -36.21 1.36
N THR A 241 2.34 -35.04 1.96
CA THR A 241 3.06 -34.51 3.13
C THR A 241 2.45 -35.00 4.44
N VAL A 242 1.12 -34.95 4.59
CA VAL A 242 0.44 -35.27 5.86
C VAL A 242 -0.09 -36.70 5.96
N GLY A 243 -0.19 -37.41 4.83
CA GLY A 243 -0.84 -38.71 4.74
C GLY A 243 -0.16 -39.77 5.60
N GLN A 244 1.15 -39.66 5.86
CA GLN A 244 1.84 -40.60 6.76
C GLN A 244 1.36 -40.45 8.22
N THR A 245 1.18 -39.21 8.68
CA THR A 245 0.66 -38.91 10.02
C THR A 245 -0.81 -39.31 10.13
N LEU A 246 -1.63 -38.93 9.15
CA LEU A 246 -3.07 -39.19 9.17
C LEU A 246 -3.47 -40.66 8.95
N ARG A 247 -2.63 -41.45 8.28
CA ARG A 247 -2.84 -42.91 8.16
C ARG A 247 -2.79 -43.62 9.51
N ARG A 248 -2.01 -43.11 10.46
CA ARG A 248 -1.99 -43.65 11.84
C ARG A 248 -3.34 -43.48 12.53
N ASP A 249 -4.10 -42.45 12.13
CA ASP A 249 -5.45 -42.15 12.63
C ASP A 249 -6.58 -42.74 11.75
N LYS A 250 -6.26 -43.67 10.84
CA LYS A 250 -7.21 -44.34 9.92
C LYS A 250 -8.00 -43.39 8.99
N VAL A 251 -7.51 -42.18 8.76
CA VAL A 251 -8.16 -41.23 7.82
C VAL A 251 -7.76 -41.59 6.38
N THR A 252 -8.72 -41.67 5.46
CA THR A 252 -8.43 -41.87 4.04
C THR A 252 -8.19 -40.55 3.30
N GLN A 253 -7.56 -40.61 2.13
CA GLN A 253 -7.39 -39.42 1.28
C GLN A 253 -8.74 -38.79 0.90
N LYS A 254 -9.76 -39.63 0.69
CA LYS A 254 -11.12 -39.18 0.36
C LYS A 254 -11.74 -38.43 1.53
N ASP A 255 -11.62 -38.96 2.75
CA ASP A 255 -12.14 -38.30 3.96
C ASP A 255 -11.43 -36.98 4.21
N PHE A 256 -10.11 -36.95 4.06
CA PHE A 256 -9.30 -35.74 4.16
C PHE A 256 -9.76 -34.68 3.15
N THR A 257 -9.90 -35.07 1.89
CA THR A 257 -10.34 -34.19 0.81
C THR A 257 -11.73 -33.63 1.08
N GLN A 258 -12.67 -34.48 1.49
CA GLN A 258 -14.04 -34.07 1.77
C GLN A 258 -14.11 -33.08 2.93
N ARG A 259 -13.39 -33.33 4.03
CA ARG A 259 -13.32 -32.41 5.19
C ARG A 259 -12.84 -31.03 4.78
N ILE A 260 -11.77 -30.95 3.97
CA ILE A 260 -11.26 -29.66 3.48
C ILE A 260 -12.26 -28.95 2.56
N LEU A 261 -12.92 -29.69 1.67
CA LEU A 261 -13.94 -29.10 0.79
C LEU A 261 -15.15 -28.57 1.56
N ASP A 262 -15.57 -29.25 2.62
CA ASP A 262 -16.70 -28.83 3.46
C ASP A 262 -16.36 -27.56 4.26
N ILE A 263 -15.12 -27.46 4.74
CA ILE A 263 -14.57 -26.24 5.33
C ILE A 263 -14.60 -25.10 4.31
N ASP A 264 -13.90 -25.27 3.18
CA ASP A 264 -13.71 -24.20 2.20
C ASP A 264 -15.05 -23.75 1.58
N ARG A 265 -16.05 -24.65 1.49
CA ARG A 265 -17.41 -24.31 1.04
C ARG A 265 -18.07 -23.25 1.92
N SER A 266 -17.79 -23.27 3.22
CA SER A 266 -18.31 -22.30 4.19
C SER A 266 -17.68 -20.91 4.05
N TYR A 267 -16.55 -20.81 3.34
CA TYR A 267 -15.79 -19.58 3.12
C TYR A 267 -15.67 -19.24 1.63
N GLN A 268 -16.45 -19.87 0.76
CA GLN A 268 -16.22 -19.82 -0.69
C GLN A 268 -16.18 -18.39 -1.26
N GLU A 269 -17.01 -17.48 -0.74
CA GLU A 269 -17.08 -16.07 -1.16
C GLU A 269 -15.87 -15.23 -0.71
N ASP A 270 -15.09 -15.76 0.23
CA ASP A 270 -13.93 -15.10 0.84
C ASP A 270 -12.60 -15.67 0.30
N ILE A 271 -12.65 -16.76 -0.47
CA ILE A 271 -11.47 -17.45 -1.01
C ILE A 271 -11.20 -17.01 -2.45
N THR A 272 -10.02 -16.44 -2.68
CA THR A 272 -9.45 -16.24 -4.03
C THR A 272 -8.36 -17.27 -4.30
N ARG A 273 -8.40 -17.90 -5.48
CA ARG A 273 -7.49 -19.00 -5.86
C ARG A 273 -6.55 -18.58 -6.97
N PHE A 274 -5.31 -19.02 -6.87
CA PHE A 274 -4.26 -18.74 -7.82
C PHE A 274 -3.54 -20.01 -8.22
N ALA A 275 -3.11 -20.10 -9.49
CA ALA A 275 -2.34 -21.23 -9.97
C ALA A 275 -1.27 -20.85 -10.99
N ALA A 276 -0.25 -21.70 -11.06
CA ALA A 276 0.77 -21.69 -12.11
C ALA A 276 0.56 -22.88 -13.06
N TYR A 277 0.83 -22.63 -14.33
CA TYR A 277 0.66 -23.57 -15.43
C TYR A 277 1.96 -23.71 -16.22
N ASP A 278 2.26 -24.93 -16.65
CA ASP A 278 3.31 -25.25 -17.62
C ASP A 278 2.66 -26.05 -18.77
N ASN A 279 2.77 -25.54 -20.00
CA ASN A 279 2.11 -26.11 -21.19
C ASN A 279 0.63 -26.48 -20.99
N GLY A 280 -0.14 -25.61 -20.32
CA GLY A 280 -1.57 -25.81 -20.06
C GLY A 280 -1.90 -26.71 -18.87
N ARG A 281 -0.92 -27.41 -18.27
CA ARG A 281 -1.10 -28.24 -17.07
C ARG A 281 -0.90 -27.42 -15.82
N MET A 282 -1.83 -27.50 -14.86
CA MET A 282 -1.69 -26.88 -13.55
C MET A 282 -0.61 -27.61 -12.73
N ILE A 283 0.41 -26.86 -12.28
CA ILE A 283 1.59 -27.41 -11.58
C ILE A 283 1.80 -26.84 -10.18
N ALA A 284 1.17 -25.71 -9.85
CA ALA A 284 1.23 -25.13 -8.53
C ALA A 284 -0.02 -24.33 -8.20
N THR A 285 -0.32 -24.21 -6.90
CA THR A 285 -1.50 -23.56 -6.36
C THR A 285 -1.16 -22.73 -5.13
N ILE A 286 -1.95 -21.70 -4.86
CA ILE A 286 -2.02 -20.97 -3.59
C ILE A 286 -3.41 -20.36 -3.48
N GLN A 287 -3.97 -20.27 -2.28
CA GLN A 287 -5.21 -19.55 -2.03
C GLN A 287 -5.01 -18.45 -1.00
N CYS A 288 -5.85 -17.43 -1.11
CA CYS A 288 -5.93 -16.31 -0.19
C CYS A 288 -7.35 -16.21 0.33
N GLU A 289 -7.48 -15.92 1.61
CA GLU A 289 -8.76 -15.90 2.30
C GLU A 289 -8.87 -14.58 3.05
N GLU A 290 -9.89 -13.80 2.72
CA GLU A 290 -10.11 -12.53 3.38
C GLU A 290 -10.86 -12.71 4.69
N ASP A 291 -10.39 -12.02 5.73
CA ASP A 291 -11.14 -11.90 6.98
C ASP A 291 -12.34 -10.96 6.79
N LYS A 292 -13.48 -11.54 6.37
CA LYS A 292 -14.76 -10.82 6.24
C LYS A 292 -15.64 -11.05 7.47
N ARG A 293 -16.88 -11.50 7.29
CA ARG A 293 -17.87 -11.56 8.40
C ARG A 293 -17.66 -12.74 9.34
N ARG A 294 -17.11 -13.85 8.85
CA ARG A 294 -17.03 -15.12 9.59
C ARG A 294 -15.72 -15.34 10.36
N GLY A 295 -14.75 -14.44 10.22
CA GLY A 295 -13.38 -14.72 10.65
C GLY A 295 -12.61 -15.51 9.60
N LEU A 296 -11.35 -15.80 9.89
CA LEU A 296 -10.55 -16.73 9.09
C LEU A 296 -10.75 -18.17 9.59
N PRO A 297 -10.74 -19.19 8.71
CA PRO A 297 -10.86 -20.59 9.12
C PRO A 297 -9.81 -21.01 10.16
N VAL A 298 -8.61 -20.45 10.05
CA VAL A 298 -7.52 -20.68 11.01
C VAL A 298 -7.87 -20.32 12.45
N GLU A 299 -8.78 -19.36 12.68
CA GLU A 299 -9.23 -19.00 14.02
C GLU A 299 -10.03 -20.12 14.69
N GLU A 300 -10.85 -20.82 13.91
CA GLU A 300 -11.61 -21.97 14.38
C GLU A 300 -10.69 -23.19 14.60
N PHE A 301 -9.80 -23.47 13.64
CA PHE A 301 -9.07 -24.75 13.64
C PHE A 301 -7.89 -24.75 14.59
N ALA A 302 -7.25 -23.59 14.78
CA ALA A 302 -6.16 -23.43 15.73
C ALA A 302 -6.62 -22.89 17.09
N GLY A 303 -7.91 -22.55 17.24
CA GLY A 303 -8.40 -21.86 18.44
C GLY A 303 -7.79 -20.48 18.63
N LEU A 304 -7.36 -19.83 17.54
CA LEU A 304 -6.66 -18.56 17.54
C LEU A 304 -7.64 -17.38 17.54
N ARG A 305 -7.33 -16.30 18.26
CA ARG A 305 -8.08 -15.04 18.17
C ARG A 305 -7.24 -13.95 17.51
N LEU A 306 -7.66 -13.52 16.33
CA LEU A 306 -6.96 -12.49 15.56
C LEU A 306 -7.53 -11.08 15.80
N ASP A 307 -8.56 -10.93 16.65
CA ASP A 307 -9.19 -9.63 17.00
C ASP A 307 -8.20 -8.50 17.30
N PRO A 308 -7.07 -8.72 18.02
CA PRO A 308 -6.10 -7.67 18.25
C PRO A 308 -5.48 -7.14 16.94
N LEU A 309 -5.25 -8.00 15.95
CA LEU A 309 -4.76 -7.61 14.63
C LEU A 309 -5.85 -6.92 13.82
N LYS A 310 -7.08 -7.46 13.85
CA LYS A 310 -8.25 -6.89 13.14
C LYS A 310 -8.55 -5.45 13.54
N LYS A 311 -8.33 -5.11 14.82
CA LYS A 311 -8.42 -3.73 15.34
C LYS A 311 -7.36 -2.80 14.75
N LEU A 312 -6.19 -3.33 14.39
CA LEU A 312 -5.08 -2.56 13.82
C LEU A 312 -5.16 -2.43 12.30
N GLY A 313 -5.69 -3.44 11.60
CA GLY A 313 -5.84 -3.47 10.16
C GLY A 313 -6.40 -4.80 9.64
N LYS A 314 -6.67 -4.88 8.34
CA LYS A 314 -7.22 -6.08 7.71
C LYS A 314 -6.25 -7.26 7.76
N VAL A 315 -6.78 -8.46 7.93
CA VAL A 315 -6.03 -9.71 7.99
C VAL A 315 -6.40 -10.59 6.80
N MET A 316 -5.45 -11.35 6.26
CA MET A 316 -5.70 -12.33 5.19
C MET A 316 -4.99 -13.64 5.52
N GLY A 317 -5.70 -14.75 5.35
CA GLY A 317 -5.13 -16.10 5.38
C GLY A 317 -4.48 -16.44 4.04
N ILE A 318 -3.37 -17.17 4.07
CA ILE A 318 -2.73 -17.75 2.89
C ILE A 318 -2.64 -19.25 3.13
N GLU A 319 -3.26 -20.02 2.24
CA GLU A 319 -3.40 -21.46 2.39
C GLU A 319 -3.17 -22.19 1.07
N ARG A 320 -3.21 -23.53 1.10
CA ARG A 320 -3.16 -24.42 -0.07
C ARG A 320 -2.00 -24.12 -1.02
N TRP A 321 -0.90 -23.65 -0.45
CA TRP A 321 0.34 -23.50 -1.19
C TRP A 321 0.90 -24.87 -1.50
N SER A 322 0.94 -25.23 -2.78
CA SER A 322 1.41 -26.53 -3.21
C SER A 322 2.07 -26.43 -4.57
N ILE A 323 3.17 -27.17 -4.75
CA ILE A 323 3.90 -27.27 -6.01
C ILE A 323 4.11 -28.75 -6.27
N ARG A 324 3.74 -29.22 -7.48
CA ARG A 324 3.97 -30.59 -7.92
C ARG A 324 5.42 -31.00 -7.67
N ARG A 325 5.63 -32.22 -7.16
CA ARG A 325 6.96 -32.71 -6.74
C ARG A 325 8.08 -32.44 -7.75
N GLU A 326 7.82 -32.65 -9.03
CA GLU A 326 8.78 -32.43 -10.13
C GLU A 326 9.18 -30.95 -10.36
N TYR A 327 8.48 -29.99 -9.74
CA TYR A 327 8.69 -28.55 -9.89
C TYR A 327 9.13 -27.80 -8.61
N ARG A 328 9.24 -28.49 -7.45
CA ARG A 328 9.41 -27.83 -6.13
C ARG A 328 10.65 -26.93 -6.00
N PHE A 329 11.70 -27.20 -6.76
CA PHE A 329 12.96 -26.45 -6.71
C PHE A 329 13.08 -25.36 -7.78
N LYS A 330 11.95 -24.84 -8.29
CA LYS A 330 11.92 -23.78 -9.30
C LYS A 330 11.56 -22.44 -8.64
N PRO A 331 12.52 -21.52 -8.39
CA PRO A 331 12.28 -20.26 -7.69
C PRO A 331 11.20 -19.38 -8.35
N ALA A 332 11.14 -19.41 -9.69
CA ALA A 332 10.14 -18.67 -10.47
C ALA A 332 8.69 -19.01 -10.07
N LEU A 333 8.41 -20.26 -9.67
CA LEU A 333 7.07 -20.65 -9.22
C LEU A 333 6.71 -20.00 -7.90
N ALA A 334 7.63 -20.02 -6.92
CA ALA A 334 7.40 -19.35 -5.64
C ALA A 334 7.24 -17.83 -5.84
N LEU A 335 8.15 -17.19 -6.59
CA LEU A 335 8.11 -15.75 -6.84
C LEU A 335 6.83 -15.32 -7.58
N GLY A 336 6.39 -16.09 -8.58
CA GLY A 336 5.17 -15.78 -9.32
C GLY A 336 3.90 -15.96 -8.47
N LEU A 337 3.82 -17.02 -7.67
CA LEU A 337 2.71 -17.20 -6.72
C LEU A 337 2.71 -16.09 -5.66
N PHE A 338 3.89 -15.70 -5.17
CA PHE A 338 4.03 -14.60 -4.22
C PHE A 338 3.57 -13.29 -4.81
N LYS A 339 3.97 -12.98 -6.05
CA LYS A 339 3.47 -11.78 -6.76
C LYS A 339 1.94 -11.72 -6.76
N LEU A 340 1.27 -12.83 -7.07
CA LEU A 340 -0.20 -12.87 -7.12
C LEU A 340 -0.83 -12.48 -5.78
N PHE A 341 -0.45 -13.16 -4.68
CA PHE A 341 -1.08 -12.87 -3.40
C PHE A 341 -0.64 -11.54 -2.80
N PHE A 342 0.62 -11.11 -3.00
CA PHE A 342 1.06 -9.81 -2.49
C PHE A 342 0.35 -8.68 -3.23
N GLU A 343 0.22 -8.74 -4.56
CA GLU A 343 -0.56 -7.73 -5.28
C GLU A 343 -2.05 -7.77 -4.89
N TYR A 344 -2.60 -8.95 -4.63
CA TYR A 344 -3.97 -9.08 -4.11
C TYR A 344 -4.11 -8.42 -2.73
N ALA A 345 -3.20 -8.71 -1.80
CA ALA A 345 -3.15 -8.10 -0.47
C ALA A 345 -3.03 -6.57 -0.53
N LEU A 346 -2.16 -6.05 -1.42
CA LEU A 346 -2.01 -4.61 -1.67
C LEU A 346 -3.26 -4.00 -2.31
N GLU A 347 -3.94 -4.74 -3.18
CA GLU A 347 -5.18 -4.28 -3.81
C GLU A 347 -6.29 -4.08 -2.78
N HIS A 348 -6.38 -4.98 -1.79
CA HIS A 348 -7.43 -5.03 -0.77
C HIS A 348 -7.06 -4.34 0.55
N ASP A 349 -5.92 -3.65 0.61
CA ASP A 349 -5.40 -2.94 1.79
C ASP A 349 -5.20 -3.86 3.02
N VAL A 350 -4.78 -5.10 2.79
CA VAL A 350 -4.43 -6.06 3.85
C VAL A 350 -3.19 -5.58 4.61
N ALA A 351 -3.24 -5.58 5.94
CA ALA A 351 -2.13 -5.18 6.81
C ALA A 351 -1.30 -6.38 7.27
N PHE A 352 -1.96 -7.50 7.52
CA PHE A 352 -1.37 -8.70 8.12
C PHE A 352 -1.69 -9.94 7.31
N LEU A 353 -0.68 -10.78 7.06
CA LEU A 353 -0.84 -12.08 6.44
C LEU A 353 -0.63 -13.16 7.49
N ILE A 354 -1.51 -14.16 7.50
CA ILE A 354 -1.41 -15.34 8.34
C ILE A 354 -1.23 -16.53 7.42
N VAL A 355 -0.21 -17.34 7.69
CA VAL A 355 -0.04 -18.66 7.07
C VAL A 355 -0.09 -19.69 8.18
N TYR A 356 -0.72 -20.83 7.93
CA TYR A 356 -0.35 -22.05 8.66
C TYR A 356 0.38 -23.00 7.73
N THR A 357 1.44 -23.60 8.24
CA THR A 357 2.34 -24.42 7.44
C THR A 357 2.78 -25.63 8.23
N TYR A 358 3.27 -26.66 7.54
CA TYR A 358 3.84 -27.84 8.16
C TYR A 358 5.30 -27.59 8.52
N GLU A 359 5.82 -28.30 9.51
CA GLU A 359 7.19 -28.16 10.00
C GLU A 359 8.24 -28.05 8.88
N SER A 360 8.14 -28.94 7.89
CA SER A 360 9.04 -28.99 6.72
C SER A 360 9.12 -27.70 5.87
N LEU A 361 8.14 -26.80 5.98
CA LEU A 361 8.04 -25.57 5.19
C LEU A 361 8.30 -24.29 6.00
N VAL A 362 8.38 -24.41 7.33
CA VAL A 362 8.51 -23.25 8.24
C VAL A 362 9.77 -22.45 7.96
N GLU A 363 10.92 -23.10 7.80
CA GLU A 363 12.19 -22.41 7.55
C GLU A 363 12.15 -21.60 6.25
N MET A 364 11.51 -22.16 5.22
CA MET A 364 11.34 -21.48 3.94
C MET A 364 10.47 -20.23 4.11
N GLU A 365 9.34 -20.32 4.79
CA GLU A 365 8.47 -19.16 5.03
C GLU A 365 9.15 -18.09 5.89
N GLN A 366 9.92 -18.49 6.90
CA GLN A 366 10.70 -17.56 7.72
C GLN A 366 11.75 -16.80 6.88
N LYS A 367 12.39 -17.43 5.90
CA LYS A 367 13.30 -16.75 4.94
C LYS A 367 12.58 -15.68 4.10
N THR A 368 11.27 -15.82 3.91
CA THR A 368 10.44 -14.81 3.22
C THR A 368 9.99 -13.67 4.12
N GLY A 369 10.25 -13.77 5.43
CA GLY A 369 9.98 -12.73 6.43
C GLY A 369 8.80 -13.02 7.35
N PHE A 370 8.17 -14.18 7.24
CA PHE A 370 7.13 -14.63 8.17
C PHE A 370 7.76 -14.98 9.54
N VAL A 371 7.03 -14.73 10.62
CA VAL A 371 7.49 -15.03 11.99
C VAL A 371 6.47 -15.93 12.68
N ARG A 372 6.96 -16.96 13.39
CA ARG A 372 6.11 -17.90 14.12
C ARG A 372 5.29 -17.17 15.19
N ILE A 373 4.00 -17.47 15.25
CA ILE A 373 3.10 -17.00 16.31
C ILE A 373 3.32 -17.83 17.57
N PHE A 374 3.44 -19.15 17.46
CA PHE A 374 3.75 -20.05 18.57
C PHE A 374 5.06 -20.77 18.31
N ASP A 375 5.80 -21.04 19.38
CA ASP A 375 7.08 -21.76 19.28
C ASP A 375 6.84 -23.25 19.02
N ASP A 376 5.77 -23.80 19.60
CA ASP A 376 5.28 -25.16 19.40
C ASP A 376 4.21 -25.24 18.30
N PRO A 377 4.09 -26.39 17.61
CA PRO A 377 3.04 -26.58 16.62
C PRO A 377 1.66 -26.68 17.29
N VAL A 378 0.64 -26.15 16.61
CA VAL A 378 -0.76 -26.25 17.01
C VAL A 378 -1.41 -27.39 16.26
N LYS A 379 -2.14 -28.26 16.98
CA LYS A 379 -2.94 -29.31 16.37
C LYS A 379 -4.16 -28.71 15.68
N ASN A 380 -4.23 -28.86 14.36
CA ASN A 380 -5.38 -28.47 13.58
C ASN A 380 -6.58 -29.33 14.01
N ARG A 381 -7.59 -28.72 14.63
CA ARG A 381 -8.74 -29.42 15.22
C ARG A 381 -9.62 -30.13 14.20
N LEU A 382 -9.61 -29.71 12.93
CA LEU A 382 -10.45 -30.30 11.89
C LEU A 382 -9.76 -31.42 11.11
N VAL A 383 -8.45 -31.29 10.95
CA VAL A 383 -7.65 -32.23 10.14
C VAL A 383 -6.90 -33.22 11.03
N GLY A 384 -6.53 -32.83 12.25
CA GLY A 384 -5.75 -33.64 13.20
C GLY A 384 -4.22 -33.49 13.07
N THR A 385 -3.74 -32.69 12.12
CA THR A 385 -2.30 -32.49 11.86
C THR A 385 -1.70 -31.37 12.70
N GLU A 386 -0.44 -31.51 13.08
CA GLU A 386 0.36 -30.45 13.69
C GLU A 386 0.83 -29.43 12.64
N THR A 387 0.61 -28.15 12.93
CA THR A 387 0.90 -27.03 12.03
C THR A 387 1.47 -25.86 12.80
N TYR A 388 2.40 -25.12 12.18
CA TYR A 388 2.91 -23.87 12.70
C TYR A 388 2.13 -22.71 12.12
N LEU A 389 1.78 -21.75 12.97
CA LEU A 389 1.16 -20.49 12.56
C LEU A 389 2.23 -19.43 12.41
N LEU A 390 2.19 -18.70 11.30
CA LEU A 390 3.10 -17.61 11.01
C LEU A 390 2.38 -16.32 10.64
N LEU A 391 2.98 -15.20 11.03
CA LEU A 391 2.51 -13.85 10.82
C LEU A 391 3.49 -13.07 9.95
N TYR A 392 2.96 -12.26 9.04
CA TYR A 392 3.70 -11.28 8.26
C TYR A 392 3.07 -9.89 8.40
N ASN A 393 3.84 -8.90 8.82
CA ASN A 393 3.39 -7.50 8.89
C ASN A 393 3.67 -6.78 7.57
N LEU A 394 2.75 -6.91 6.61
CA LEU A 394 2.85 -6.29 5.29
C LEU A 394 2.95 -4.75 5.41
N SER A 395 2.17 -4.16 6.31
CA SER A 395 2.15 -2.70 6.49
C SER A 395 3.53 -2.15 6.87
N ARG A 396 4.22 -2.81 7.81
CA ARG A 396 5.58 -2.44 8.24
C ARG A 396 6.58 -2.62 7.11
N VAL A 397 6.51 -3.75 6.40
CA VAL A 397 7.45 -4.07 5.34
C VAL A 397 7.40 -3.03 4.22
N ILE A 398 6.21 -2.62 3.79
CA ILE A 398 6.05 -1.64 2.71
C ILE A 398 6.38 -0.22 3.18
N VAL A 399 5.85 0.22 4.33
CA VAL A 399 6.02 1.60 4.80
C VAL A 399 7.47 1.86 5.23
N ASN A 400 8.09 0.92 5.95
CA ASN A 400 9.47 1.06 6.44
C ASN A 400 10.52 0.51 5.46
N LYS A 401 10.10 0.04 4.27
CA LYS A 401 10.97 -0.51 3.22
C LYS A 401 11.90 -1.62 3.72
N VAL A 402 11.38 -2.49 4.59
CA VAL A 402 12.13 -3.62 5.16
C VAL A 402 12.32 -4.76 4.14
N MET A 403 11.68 -4.68 2.96
CA MET A 403 11.84 -5.61 1.83
C MET A 403 13.30 -5.86 1.40
N ASN A 404 14.26 -5.02 1.80
CA ASN A 404 15.66 -5.18 1.42
C ASN A 404 16.44 -6.16 2.35
N GLY A 405 15.79 -6.77 3.34
CA GLY A 405 16.45 -7.61 4.35
C GLY A 405 16.65 -9.09 3.97
N SER A 406 15.83 -9.64 3.07
CA SER A 406 15.94 -11.05 2.62
C SER A 406 16.08 -11.17 1.10
N THR A 407 16.82 -12.20 0.65
CA THR A 407 17.07 -12.48 -0.77
C THR A 407 15.78 -12.63 -1.58
N THR A 408 14.77 -13.28 -1.01
CA THR A 408 13.45 -13.44 -1.67
C THR A 408 12.69 -12.13 -1.78
N SER A 409 12.72 -11.28 -0.75
CA SER A 409 12.05 -9.97 -0.79
C SER A 409 12.68 -9.02 -1.81
N ALA A 410 14.00 -9.09 -1.96
CA ALA A 410 14.74 -8.34 -2.98
C ALA A 410 14.40 -8.78 -4.42
N GLN A 411 14.16 -10.08 -4.63
CA GLN A 411 13.73 -10.62 -5.93
C GLN A 411 12.25 -10.36 -6.24
N LEU A 412 11.39 -10.32 -5.22
CA LEU A 412 9.97 -10.07 -5.37
C LEU A 412 9.66 -8.58 -5.64
N ALA A 413 10.34 -7.67 -4.96
CA ALA A 413 10.10 -6.22 -5.08
C ALA A 413 10.03 -5.69 -6.53
N PRO A 414 10.93 -6.04 -7.47
CA PRO A 414 10.85 -5.57 -8.86
C PRO A 414 9.69 -6.18 -9.65
N LEU A 415 9.13 -7.31 -9.21
CA LEU A 415 8.01 -7.97 -9.88
C LEU A 415 6.66 -7.35 -9.50
N LEU A 416 6.56 -6.70 -8.34
CA LEU A 416 5.31 -6.14 -7.85
C LEU A 416 4.90 -4.88 -8.61
N ASN A 417 3.60 -4.71 -8.82
CA ASN A 417 3.03 -3.51 -9.42
C ASN A 417 3.38 -2.25 -8.59
N PRO A 418 4.14 -1.30 -9.17
CA PRO A 418 4.65 -0.14 -8.44
C PRO A 418 3.54 0.84 -8.05
N TYR A 419 2.44 0.91 -8.80
CA TYR A 419 1.30 1.75 -8.45
C TYR A 419 0.54 1.20 -7.24
N LEU A 420 0.31 -0.12 -7.18
CA LEU A 420 -0.33 -0.73 -6.01
C LEU A 420 0.48 -0.50 -4.74
N LEU A 421 1.80 -0.64 -4.81
CA LEU A 421 2.71 -0.34 -3.71
C LEU A 421 2.59 1.11 -3.22
N GLU A 422 2.61 2.08 -4.15
CA GLU A 422 2.48 3.49 -3.79
C GLU A 422 1.10 3.83 -3.23
N ARG A 423 0.03 3.32 -3.86
CA ARG A 423 -1.35 3.51 -3.41
C ARG A 423 -1.56 2.95 -2.02
N TYR A 424 -1.10 1.72 -1.78
CA TYR A 424 -1.16 1.07 -0.47
C TYR A 424 -0.40 1.89 0.59
N TYR A 425 0.84 2.29 0.30
CA TYR A 425 1.61 3.18 1.19
C TYR A 425 0.82 4.44 1.54
N LYS A 426 0.23 5.10 0.53
CA LYS A 426 -0.54 6.32 0.72
C LYS A 426 -1.78 6.10 1.60
N ARG A 427 -2.53 5.02 1.36
CA ARG A 427 -3.70 4.66 2.16
C ARG A 427 -3.33 4.32 3.60
N GLN A 428 -2.27 3.55 3.81
CA GLN A 428 -1.80 3.18 5.15
C GLN A 428 -1.34 4.39 5.95
N ALA A 429 -0.56 5.28 5.34
CA ALA A 429 -0.11 6.50 6.00
C ALA A 429 -1.25 7.49 6.26
N LEU A 430 -2.28 7.55 5.39
CA LEU A 430 -3.50 8.32 5.63
C LEU A 430 -4.33 7.74 6.79
N ALA A 431 -4.59 6.42 6.80
CA ALA A 431 -5.36 5.75 7.84
C ALA A 431 -4.73 5.87 9.24
N ASN A 432 -3.40 6.06 9.29
CA ASN A 432 -2.63 6.21 10.52
C ASN A 432 -2.22 7.67 10.81
N LEU A 433 -2.76 8.66 10.09
CA LEU A 433 -2.29 10.06 10.17
C LEU A 433 -2.44 10.65 11.57
N PHE A 434 -3.58 10.40 12.23
CA PHE A 434 -3.93 10.94 13.55
C PHE A 434 -3.62 9.99 14.71
N ARG A 435 -3.10 8.78 14.42
CA ARG A 435 -2.71 7.83 15.47
C ARG A 435 -1.39 8.28 16.09
N LYS A 436 -1.26 8.11 17.41
CA LYS A 436 0.02 8.26 18.12
C LYS A 436 1.06 7.36 17.46
N GLU A 437 2.33 7.79 17.46
CA GLU A 437 3.40 7.09 16.75
C GLU A 437 3.49 5.60 17.12
N GLU A 438 3.35 5.26 18.39
CA GLU A 438 3.37 3.87 18.90
C GLU A 438 2.17 3.02 18.45
N ALA A 439 1.05 3.66 18.14
CA ALA A 439 -0.20 3.01 17.75
C ALA A 439 -0.37 2.89 16.22
N LYS A 440 0.64 3.31 15.44
CA LYS A 440 0.61 3.19 13.98
C LYS A 440 0.83 1.73 13.58
N THR A 441 -0.02 1.19 12.72
CA THR A 441 -0.03 -0.24 12.32
C THR A 441 1.36 -0.73 11.88
N TYR A 442 2.10 0.09 11.15
CA TYR A 442 3.44 -0.22 10.62
C TYR A 442 4.59 -0.02 11.62
N ASN A 443 4.33 0.46 12.85
CA ASN A 443 5.34 0.62 13.90
C ASN A 443 5.37 -0.56 14.88
N TYR A 444 4.34 -1.41 14.88
CA TYR A 444 4.33 -2.64 15.67
C TYR A 444 5.39 -3.62 15.17
N THR A 445 6.21 -4.12 16.10
CA THR A 445 7.13 -5.23 15.82
C THR A 445 6.37 -6.55 15.76
N GLU A 446 6.96 -7.54 15.09
CA GLU A 446 6.36 -8.88 15.00
C GLU A 446 6.17 -9.47 16.40
N GLN A 447 7.14 -9.27 17.31
CA GLN A 447 7.01 -9.71 18.70
C GLN A 447 5.87 -9.05 19.47
N GLN A 448 5.62 -7.75 19.25
CA GLN A 448 4.47 -7.06 19.86
C GLN A 448 3.15 -7.60 19.33
N LEU A 449 3.05 -7.86 18.03
CA LEU A 449 1.84 -8.43 17.44
C LEU A 449 1.59 -9.86 17.94
N ILE A 450 2.65 -10.66 18.03
CA ILE A 450 2.58 -12.02 18.56
C ILE A 450 2.13 -12.03 20.02
N SER A 451 2.69 -11.15 20.86
CA SER A 451 2.29 -11.09 22.27
C SER A 451 0.83 -10.67 22.44
N MET A 452 0.33 -9.75 21.61
CA MET A 452 -1.09 -9.37 21.58
C MET A 452 -1.97 -10.58 21.24
N VAL A 453 -1.67 -11.30 20.15
CA VAL A 453 -2.44 -12.48 19.72
C VAL A 453 -2.40 -13.59 20.76
N ARG A 454 -1.22 -13.91 21.31
CA ARG A 454 -1.07 -14.93 22.38
C ARG A 454 -1.90 -14.55 23.62
N SER A 455 -1.84 -13.29 24.05
CA SER A 455 -2.53 -12.83 25.25
C SER A 455 -4.05 -12.91 25.12
N GLU A 456 -4.61 -12.57 23.95
CA GLU A 456 -6.05 -12.62 23.71
C GLU A 456 -6.56 -14.05 23.59
N THR A 457 -5.78 -14.91 22.93
CA THR A 457 -6.07 -16.34 22.80
C THR A 457 -6.13 -17.00 24.19
N ALA A 458 -5.14 -16.73 25.05
CA ALA A 458 -5.08 -17.27 26.41
C ALA A 458 -6.25 -16.82 27.30
N LYS A 459 -6.69 -15.55 27.21
CA LYS A 459 -7.85 -15.05 27.96
C LYS A 459 -9.12 -15.82 27.59
N HIS A 460 -9.35 -16.02 26.29
CA HIS A 460 -10.54 -16.70 25.82
C HIS A 460 -10.56 -18.19 26.22
N GLU A 461 -9.41 -18.86 26.28
CA GLU A 461 -9.32 -20.22 26.79
C GLU A 461 -9.68 -20.31 28.28
N LEU A 462 -9.21 -19.35 29.08
CA LEU A 462 -9.54 -19.27 30.51
C LEU A 462 -11.03 -18.97 30.74
N ASP A 463 -11.61 -18.04 29.98
CA ASP A 463 -13.02 -17.68 30.09
C ASP A 463 -13.93 -18.84 29.65
N GLY A 464 -13.55 -19.55 28.58
CA GLY A 464 -14.24 -20.78 28.14
C GLY A 464 -14.20 -21.88 29.21
N ALA A 465 -13.03 -22.10 29.83
CA ALA A 465 -12.88 -23.08 30.91
C ALA A 465 -13.68 -22.68 32.17
N ALA A 466 -13.72 -21.39 32.51
CA ALA A 466 -14.50 -20.87 33.63
C ALA A 466 -16.01 -20.99 33.39
N TRP A 467 -16.48 -20.80 32.16
CA TRP A 467 -17.88 -20.98 31.79
C TRP A 467 -18.32 -22.44 31.86
N VAL A 468 -17.49 -23.38 31.40
CA VAL A 468 -17.76 -24.82 31.52
C VAL A 468 -17.84 -25.24 33.00
N ARG A 469 -16.92 -24.77 33.85
CA ARG A 469 -16.94 -25.05 35.30
C ARG A 469 -18.12 -24.45 36.08
N ARG A 470 -18.85 -23.47 35.52
CA ARG A 470 -20.08 -22.93 36.14
C ARG A 470 -21.34 -23.68 35.72
N ARG A 471 -21.25 -24.57 34.72
CA ARG A 471 -22.37 -25.37 34.20
C ARG A 471 -22.28 -26.86 34.53
N THR A 472 -21.10 -27.35 34.86
CA THR A 472 -20.87 -28.64 35.52
C THR A 472 -20.90 -28.45 37.02
#